data_AF-A0A812E8I6-F1
#
_entry.id   AF-A0A812E8I6-F1
#
_cell.length_a   1.000
_cell.length_b   1.000
_cell.length_c   1.000
_cell.angle_alpha   90.00
_cell.angle_beta   90.00
_cell.angle_gamma   90.00
#
_symmetry.space_group_name_H-M   'P 1'
#
loop_
_entity.id
_entity.type
_entity.pdbx_description
1 polymer ?
#
loop_
_entity_poly.entity_id
_entity_poly.type
_entity_poly.pdbx_seq_one_letter_code
_entity_poly.pdbx_strand_id
1 'polypeptide(L)'
;MGCSEKIGRIPFASLIATIICLAGIGVFCGTLYQALHIFLVQIVDELFKFKVGWLEVLQVVFIVIAVAMGVLAVLLLIFGILATGDTRKNVYSGAKCIMGGRVMAAFFLVLSYVLNIVWMCIISLGVIPIILYVSISSICDHHVYGKRATNITYCFDLSNYGLFLKDNHSPGSSSIVSKVCSPTNLYRLCDRVGESGSLFCVSYVGSFLISLAMIHFMIILSSNYTRIKISKELTEYRETIDQGDLEFCSIVKSKSNLGTSGISNKSAE
;
A
#
# COMPACT_ATOMS: atom_id res chain seq x y z
N MET A 1 -4.45 -36.78 -17.12
CA MET A 1 -3.96 -35.95 -16.01
C MET A 1 -3.59 -34.59 -16.59
N GLY A 2 -4.56 -33.70 -16.72
CA GLY A 2 -4.47 -32.54 -17.62
C GLY A 2 -5.43 -31.42 -17.23
N CYS A 3 -5.04 -30.18 -17.56
CA CYS A 3 -5.72 -28.91 -17.32
C CYS A 3 -5.95 -28.44 -15.88
N SER A 4 -6.49 -29.24 -14.96
CA SER A 4 -6.74 -28.75 -13.57
C SER A 4 -5.45 -28.45 -12.80
N GLU A 5 -4.39 -29.20 -13.06
CA GLU A 5 -3.07 -29.01 -12.44
C GLU A 5 -2.33 -27.76 -12.98
N LYS A 6 -2.72 -27.27 -14.16
CA LYS A 6 -2.15 -26.04 -14.75
C LYS A 6 -2.88 -24.79 -14.26
N ILE A 7 -4.17 -24.88 -13.93
CA ILE A 7 -4.92 -23.78 -13.32
C ILE A 7 -4.34 -23.46 -11.92
N GLY A 8 -3.96 -24.47 -11.13
CA GLY A 8 -3.37 -24.28 -9.79
C GLY A 8 -1.97 -23.66 -9.73
N ARG A 9 -1.37 -23.28 -10.86
CA ARG A 9 0.02 -22.75 -10.96
C ARG A 9 0.10 -21.24 -11.16
N ILE A 10 -1.04 -20.55 -11.24
CA ILE A 10 -1.09 -19.09 -11.31
C ILE A 10 -1.25 -18.57 -9.87
N PRO A 11 -0.48 -17.55 -9.42
CA PRO A 11 -0.64 -16.97 -8.10
C PRO A 11 -1.94 -16.14 -8.05
N PHE A 12 -3.10 -16.81 -8.04
CA PHE A 12 -4.42 -16.17 -7.99
C PHE A 12 -4.55 -15.21 -6.81
N ALA A 13 -3.92 -15.54 -5.67
CA ALA A 13 -3.87 -14.66 -4.51
C ALA A 13 -3.16 -13.32 -4.81
N SER A 14 -2.02 -13.34 -5.51
CA SER A 14 -1.29 -12.12 -5.91
C SER A 14 -2.05 -11.33 -6.97
N LEU A 15 -2.72 -12.01 -7.89
CA LEU A 15 -3.56 -11.38 -8.91
C LEU A 15 -4.72 -10.62 -8.26
N ILE A 16 -5.46 -11.27 -7.35
CA ILE A 16 -6.57 -10.66 -6.61
C ILE A 16 -6.09 -9.47 -5.80
N ALA A 17 -4.97 -9.61 -5.07
CA ALA A 17 -4.38 -8.51 -4.31
C ALA A 17 -4.01 -7.32 -5.22
N THR A 18 -3.48 -7.59 -6.41
CA THR A 18 -3.15 -6.53 -7.39
C THR A 18 -4.40 -5.80 -7.87
N ILE A 19 -5.48 -6.54 -8.19
CA ILE A 19 -6.75 -5.95 -8.64
C ILE A 19 -7.33 -5.05 -7.54
N ILE A 20 -7.36 -5.52 -6.30
CA ILE A 20 -7.85 -4.72 -5.15
C ILE A 20 -6.98 -3.47 -4.97
N CYS A 21 -5.65 -3.60 -5.07
CA CYS A 21 -4.73 -2.48 -4.95
C CYS A 21 -4.95 -1.43 -6.04
N LEU A 22 -5.02 -1.84 -7.31
CA LEU A 22 -5.21 -0.92 -8.44
C LEU A 22 -6.58 -0.24 -8.40
N ALA A 23 -7.63 -0.97 -8.03
CA ALA A 23 -8.95 -0.41 -7.81
C ALA A 23 -8.92 0.64 -6.68
N GLY A 24 -8.28 0.31 -5.55
CA GLY A 24 -8.10 1.22 -4.43
C GLY A 24 -7.34 2.49 -4.82
N ILE A 25 -6.24 2.37 -5.58
CA ILE A 25 -5.45 3.51 -6.07
C ILE A 25 -6.29 4.41 -6.98
N GLY A 26 -7.04 3.83 -7.93
CA GLY A 26 -7.89 4.59 -8.83
C GLY A 26 -8.98 5.36 -8.08
N VAL A 27 -9.67 4.68 -7.16
CA VAL A 27 -10.69 5.30 -6.31
C VAL A 27 -10.07 6.40 -5.45
N PHE A 28 -8.97 6.12 -4.74
CA PHE A 28 -8.30 7.08 -3.87
C PHE A 28 -7.84 8.33 -4.62
N CYS A 29 -7.11 8.18 -5.73
CA CYS A 29 -6.56 9.32 -6.48
C CYS A 29 -7.65 10.18 -7.09
N GLY A 30 -8.64 9.55 -7.75
CA GLY A 30 -9.71 10.28 -8.43
C GLY A 30 -10.58 11.06 -7.44
N THR A 31 -11.04 10.39 -6.39
CA THR A 31 -11.93 11.02 -5.41
C THR A 31 -11.21 12.03 -4.52
N LEU A 32 -9.95 11.77 -4.12
CA LEU A 32 -9.19 12.73 -3.32
C LEU A 32 -8.86 14.00 -4.10
N TYR A 33 -8.48 13.87 -5.38
CA TYR A 33 -8.19 15.02 -6.24
C TYR A 33 -9.42 15.93 -6.35
N GLN A 34 -10.59 15.32 -6.62
CA GLN A 34 -11.83 16.06 -6.77
C GLN A 34 -12.30 16.67 -5.43
N ALA A 35 -12.21 15.91 -4.33
CA ALA A 35 -12.56 16.40 -3.00
C ALA A 35 -11.73 17.62 -2.59
N LEU A 36 -10.41 17.53 -2.72
CA LEU A 36 -9.50 18.63 -2.37
C LEU A 36 -9.71 19.85 -3.26
N HIS A 37 -9.94 19.65 -4.55
CA HIS A 37 -10.21 20.77 -5.47
C HIS A 37 -11.49 21.52 -5.07
N ILE A 38 -12.60 20.81 -4.81
CA ILE A 38 -13.86 21.42 -4.36
C ILE A 38 -13.65 22.15 -3.03
N PHE A 39 -12.99 21.50 -2.07
CA PHE A 39 -12.74 22.09 -0.76
C PHE A 39 -11.88 23.35 -0.83
N LEU A 40 -10.77 23.32 -1.56
CA LEU A 40 -9.84 24.44 -1.63
C LEU A 40 -10.40 25.62 -2.40
N VAL A 41 -10.97 25.38 -3.58
CA VAL A 41 -11.41 26.47 -4.47
C VAL A 41 -12.77 27.00 -4.00
N GLN A 42 -13.76 26.14 -3.82
CA GLN A 42 -15.14 26.58 -3.63
C GLN A 42 -15.49 26.90 -2.19
N ILE A 43 -14.79 26.31 -1.22
CA ILE A 43 -15.02 26.58 0.20
C ILE A 43 -13.97 27.58 0.70
N VAL A 44 -12.69 27.24 0.62
CA VAL A 44 -11.63 28.01 1.28
C VAL A 44 -11.32 29.33 0.55
N ASP A 45 -11.21 29.32 -0.77
CA ASP A 45 -10.94 30.53 -1.55
C ASP A 45 -12.20 31.39 -1.77
N GLU A 46 -13.27 30.81 -2.32
CA GLU A 46 -14.49 31.57 -2.63
C GLU A 46 -15.25 32.08 -1.39
N LEU A 47 -15.33 31.28 -0.32
CA LEU A 47 -16.14 31.60 0.85
C LEU A 47 -15.34 32.28 1.96
N PHE A 48 -14.12 31.78 2.23
CA PHE A 48 -13.25 32.26 3.31
C PHE A 48 -12.18 33.25 2.85
N LYS A 49 -11.98 33.42 1.53
CA LYS A 49 -10.95 34.29 0.92
C LYS A 49 -9.56 34.03 1.47
N PHE A 50 -9.28 32.77 1.79
CA PHE A 50 -8.03 32.33 2.38
C PHE A 50 -7.34 31.35 1.45
N LYS A 51 -6.04 31.53 1.18
CA LYS A 51 -5.29 30.63 0.30
C LYS A 51 -4.40 29.72 1.13
N VAL A 52 -4.59 28.41 0.98
CA VAL A 52 -3.87 27.37 1.73
C VAL A 52 -2.85 26.66 0.84
N GLY A 53 -1.72 27.31 0.55
CA GLY A 53 -0.72 26.77 -0.38
C GLY A 53 -0.11 25.43 0.06
N TRP A 54 -0.10 25.11 1.36
CA TRP A 54 0.45 23.83 1.86
C TRP A 54 -0.44 22.62 1.53
N LEU A 55 -1.75 22.82 1.33
CA LEU A 55 -2.68 21.73 1.02
C LEU A 55 -2.51 21.23 -0.42
N GLU A 56 -2.19 22.14 -1.36
CA GLU A 56 -1.85 21.77 -2.75
C GLU A 56 -0.61 20.87 -2.80
N VAL A 57 0.42 21.18 -2.00
CA VAL A 57 1.63 20.35 -1.89
C VAL A 57 1.30 18.96 -1.35
N LEU A 58 0.46 18.90 -0.31
CA LEU A 58 0.04 17.64 0.32
C LEU A 58 -0.75 16.74 -0.65
N GLN A 59 -1.58 17.32 -1.52
CA GLN A 59 -2.28 16.60 -2.58
C GLN A 59 -1.30 15.92 -3.56
N VAL A 60 -0.29 16.66 -4.03
CA VAL A 60 0.73 16.12 -4.93
C VAL A 60 1.49 14.96 -4.27
N VAL A 61 1.84 15.11 -2.98
CA VAL A 61 2.52 14.05 -2.22
C VAL A 61 1.68 12.76 -2.18
N PHE A 62 0.38 12.85 -1.92
CA PHE A 62 -0.48 11.65 -1.90
C PHE A 62 -0.60 10.97 -3.25
N ILE A 63 -0.66 11.74 -4.35
CA ILE A 63 -0.68 11.18 -5.71
C ILE A 63 0.64 10.44 -5.99
N VAL A 64 1.78 11.01 -5.63
CA VAL A 64 3.09 10.37 -5.80
C VAL A 64 3.17 9.05 -5.01
N ILE A 65 2.70 9.04 -3.76
CA ILE A 65 2.66 7.81 -2.94
C ILE A 65 1.76 6.75 -3.57
N ALA A 66 0.59 7.14 -4.11
CA ALA A 66 -0.34 6.23 -4.75
C ALA A 66 0.21 5.63 -6.05
N VAL A 67 0.91 6.43 -6.87
CA VAL A 67 1.58 5.95 -8.08
C VAL A 67 2.72 4.99 -7.72
N ALA A 68 3.54 5.34 -6.72
CA ALA A 68 4.59 4.46 -6.22
C ALA A 68 4.02 3.12 -5.73
N MET A 69 2.84 3.15 -5.09
CA MET A 69 2.12 1.94 -4.69
C MET A 69 1.66 1.11 -5.91
N GLY A 70 1.17 1.75 -6.96
CA GLY A 70 0.79 1.06 -8.20
C GLY A 70 1.97 0.33 -8.84
N VAL A 71 3.13 1.00 -8.92
CA VAL A 71 4.37 0.39 -9.43
C VAL A 71 4.81 -0.78 -8.57
N LEU A 72 4.81 -0.62 -7.25
CA LEU A 72 5.19 -1.70 -6.34
C LEU A 72 4.22 -2.89 -6.45
N ALA A 73 2.91 -2.67 -6.56
CA ALA A 73 1.93 -3.76 -6.73
C ALA A 73 2.21 -4.58 -8.00
N VAL A 74 2.55 -3.94 -9.11
CA VAL A 74 2.94 -4.62 -10.35
C VAL A 74 4.25 -5.39 -10.19
N LEU A 75 5.26 -4.81 -9.53
CA LEU A 75 6.52 -5.50 -9.23
C LEU A 75 6.31 -6.73 -8.33
N LEU A 76 5.44 -6.61 -7.31
CA LEU A 76 5.08 -7.72 -6.43
C LEU A 76 4.32 -8.82 -7.16
N LEU A 77 3.46 -8.47 -8.13
CA LEU A 77 2.80 -9.43 -9.00
C LEU A 77 3.80 -10.19 -9.87
N ILE A 78 4.73 -9.48 -10.52
CA ILE A 78 5.80 -10.10 -11.33
C ILE A 78 6.63 -11.05 -10.46
N PHE A 79 7.03 -10.59 -9.27
CA PHE A 79 7.77 -11.43 -8.31
C PHE A 79 6.97 -12.68 -7.90
N GLY A 80 5.67 -12.54 -7.65
CA GLY A 80 4.79 -13.68 -7.32
C GLY A 80 4.69 -14.70 -8.46
N ILE A 81 4.62 -14.25 -9.71
CA ILE A 81 4.62 -15.12 -10.90
C ILE A 81 5.97 -15.84 -11.03
N LEU A 82 7.08 -15.12 -10.87
CA LEU A 82 8.44 -15.69 -10.94
C LEU A 82 8.70 -16.72 -9.83
N ALA A 83 8.15 -16.50 -8.64
CA ALA A 83 8.28 -17.42 -7.51
C ALA A 83 7.46 -18.72 -7.70
N THR A 84 6.37 -18.69 -8.47
CA THR A 84 5.42 -19.82 -8.63
C THR A 84 5.64 -20.63 -9.92
N GLY A 85 6.32 -20.07 -10.94
CA GLY A 85 6.40 -20.66 -12.28
C GLY A 85 7.36 -21.85 -12.48
N ASP A 86 7.10 -22.65 -13.54
CA ASP A 86 7.99 -23.70 -14.11
C ASP A 86 9.32 -23.14 -14.64
N THR A 87 9.45 -21.81 -14.72
CA THR A 87 10.63 -21.08 -15.22
C THR A 87 11.90 -21.34 -14.41
N ARG A 88 11.78 -21.91 -13.20
CA ARG A 88 12.93 -22.39 -12.41
C ARG A 88 13.83 -23.35 -13.21
N LYS A 89 13.27 -24.11 -14.16
CA LYS A 89 14.02 -25.09 -14.97
C LYS A 89 14.81 -24.49 -16.14
N ASN A 90 14.37 -23.38 -16.73
CA ASN A 90 15.00 -22.82 -17.94
C ASN A 90 15.78 -21.50 -17.73
N VAL A 91 15.54 -20.74 -16.65
CA VAL A 91 16.18 -19.41 -16.46
C VAL A 91 17.02 -19.33 -15.17
N TYR A 92 16.80 -20.22 -14.20
CA TYR A 92 17.36 -20.10 -12.84
C TYR A 92 18.29 -21.26 -12.44
N SER A 93 19.10 -21.76 -13.38
CA SER A 93 20.08 -22.84 -13.10
C SER A 93 21.34 -22.37 -12.37
N GLY A 94 21.50 -21.07 -12.07
CA GLY A 94 22.70 -20.51 -11.45
C GLY A 94 22.51 -20.08 -9.99
N ALA A 95 23.43 -20.49 -9.10
CA ALA A 95 23.46 -20.13 -7.69
C ALA A 95 23.41 -18.61 -7.43
N LYS A 96 23.98 -17.78 -8.33
CA LYS A 96 23.94 -16.31 -8.26
C LYS A 96 22.54 -15.73 -8.49
N CYS A 97 21.74 -16.31 -9.39
CA CYS A 97 20.36 -15.88 -9.61
C CYS A 97 19.49 -16.23 -8.39
N ILE A 98 19.64 -17.42 -7.82
CA ILE A 98 18.92 -17.86 -6.59
C ILE A 98 19.17 -16.91 -5.41
N MET A 99 20.39 -16.37 -5.30
CA MET A 99 20.74 -15.39 -4.27
C MET A 99 20.07 -14.02 -4.49
N GLY A 100 19.93 -13.58 -5.74
CA GLY A 100 19.22 -12.34 -6.10
C GLY A 100 17.75 -12.37 -5.72
N GLY A 101 17.04 -13.46 -6.00
CA GLY A 101 15.62 -13.60 -5.63
C GLY A 101 15.35 -13.46 -4.12
N ARG A 102 16.31 -13.84 -3.26
CA ARG A 102 16.19 -13.75 -1.79
C ARG A 102 16.33 -12.33 -1.27
N VAL A 103 17.36 -11.62 -1.75
CA VAL A 103 17.59 -10.23 -1.39
C VAL A 103 16.40 -9.39 -1.86
N MET A 104 15.89 -9.65 -3.07
CA MET A 104 14.71 -8.97 -3.58
C MET A 104 13.44 -9.30 -2.78
N ALA A 105 13.23 -10.57 -2.37
CA ALA A 105 12.09 -10.94 -1.53
C ALA A 105 12.12 -10.22 -0.17
N ALA A 106 13.27 -10.20 0.49
CA ALA A 106 13.45 -9.51 1.77
C ALA A 106 13.26 -7.99 1.62
N PHE A 107 13.84 -7.41 0.58
CA PHE A 107 13.68 -5.99 0.25
C PHE A 107 12.22 -5.62 0.01
N PHE A 108 11.50 -6.38 -0.82
CA PHE A 108 10.08 -6.13 -1.08
C PHE A 108 9.23 -6.29 0.18
N LEU A 109 9.61 -7.18 1.12
CA LEU A 109 8.88 -7.37 2.37
C LEU A 109 9.03 -6.14 3.27
N VAL A 110 10.27 -5.68 3.46
CA VAL A 110 10.55 -4.47 4.25
C VAL A 110 9.90 -3.24 3.61
N LEU A 111 10.03 -3.08 2.29
CA LEU A 111 9.44 -1.97 1.55
C LEU A 111 7.90 -1.96 1.66
N SER A 112 7.27 -3.13 1.51
CA SER A 112 5.81 -3.26 1.63
C SER A 112 5.33 -2.97 3.05
N TYR A 113 6.10 -3.37 4.06
CA TYR A 113 5.80 -3.08 5.46
C TYR A 113 5.83 -1.58 5.76
N VAL A 114 6.90 -0.89 5.33
CA VAL A 114 7.04 0.57 5.52
C VAL A 114 5.91 1.32 4.81
N LEU A 115 5.58 0.94 3.56
CA LEU A 115 4.49 1.58 2.84
C LEU A 115 3.12 1.29 3.46
N ASN A 116 2.89 0.11 4.03
CA ASN A 116 1.64 -0.16 4.74
C ASN A 116 1.50 0.72 5.99
N ILE A 117 2.59 1.00 6.71
CA ILE A 117 2.58 1.97 7.82
C ILE A 117 2.17 3.36 7.31
N VAL A 118 2.72 3.81 6.17
CA VAL A 118 2.34 5.10 5.56
C VAL A 118 0.85 5.12 5.23
N TRP A 119 0.29 4.05 4.65
CA TRP A 119 -1.15 3.96 4.37
C TRP A 119 -2.01 3.96 5.64
N MET A 120 -1.56 3.33 6.71
CA MET A 120 -2.24 3.40 8.01
C MET A 120 -2.26 4.83 8.57
N CYS A 121 -1.17 5.59 8.41
CA CYS A 121 -1.14 7.01 8.75
C CYS A 121 -2.12 7.82 7.88
N ILE A 122 -2.18 7.56 6.57
CA ILE A 122 -3.13 8.23 5.65
C ILE A 122 -4.57 7.95 6.07
N ILE A 123 -4.91 6.69 6.38
CA ILE A 123 -6.24 6.31 6.88
C ILE A 123 -6.54 7.09 8.17
N SER A 124 -5.62 7.10 9.14
CA SER A 124 -5.81 7.82 10.40
C SER A 124 -6.05 9.32 10.21
N LEU A 125 -5.31 9.96 9.30
CA LEU A 125 -5.48 11.38 8.99
C LEU A 125 -6.75 11.65 8.18
N GLY A 126 -7.17 10.70 7.33
CA GLY A 126 -8.37 10.77 6.52
C GLY A 126 -9.67 10.78 7.32
N VAL A 127 -9.65 10.35 8.59
CA VAL A 127 -10.80 10.47 9.50
C VAL A 127 -11.14 11.93 9.82
N ILE A 128 -10.15 12.81 9.87
CA ILE A 128 -10.32 14.24 10.22
C ILE A 128 -11.31 14.95 9.29
N PRO A 129 -11.14 14.96 7.95
CA PRO A 129 -12.11 15.59 7.05
C PRO A 129 -13.49 14.91 7.08
N ILE A 130 -13.57 13.61 7.39
CA ILE A 130 -14.86 12.91 7.53
C ILE A 130 -15.61 13.40 8.76
N ILE A 131 -14.93 13.58 9.90
CA ILE A 131 -15.56 14.14 11.11
C ILE A 131 -16.07 15.55 10.84
N LEU A 132 -15.27 16.38 10.15
CA LEU A 132 -15.70 17.74 9.78
C LEU A 132 -16.92 17.71 8.87
N TYR A 133 -16.94 16.82 7.87
CA TYR A 133 -18.10 16.62 7.00
C TYR A 133 -19.36 16.25 7.78
N VAL A 134 -19.29 15.25 8.67
CA VAL A 134 -20.44 14.82 9.49
C VAL A 134 -20.93 15.95 10.40
N SER A 135 -20.00 16.68 11.01
CA SER A 135 -20.31 17.80 11.91
C SER A 135 -21.05 18.92 11.18
N ILE A 136 -20.56 19.32 10.00
CA ILE A 136 -21.17 20.38 9.20
C ILE A 136 -22.50 19.92 8.61
N SER A 137 -22.59 18.67 8.14
CA SER A 137 -23.82 18.12 7.59
C SER A 137 -24.95 18.11 8.63
N SER A 138 -24.64 17.73 9.88
CA SER A 138 -25.62 17.80 10.98
C SER A 138 -26.15 19.21 11.21
N ILE A 139 -25.29 20.24 11.14
CA ILE A 139 -25.71 21.64 11.25
C ILE A 139 -26.59 22.04 10.07
N CYS A 140 -26.21 21.65 8.85
CA CYS A 140 -26.96 21.94 7.64
C CYS A 140 -28.37 21.33 7.67
N ASP A 141 -28.52 20.10 8.15
CA ASP A 141 -29.81 19.43 8.33
C ASP A 141 -30.71 20.15 9.35
N HIS A 142 -30.15 20.61 10.47
CA HIS A 142 -30.94 21.27 11.52
C HIS A 142 -31.27 22.74 11.23
N HIS A 143 -30.37 23.48 10.57
CA HIS A 143 -30.45 24.93 10.44
C HIS A 143 -30.71 25.45 9.03
N VAL A 144 -30.45 24.66 7.99
CA VAL A 144 -30.48 25.13 6.60
C VAL A 144 -31.52 24.37 5.77
N TYR A 145 -31.41 23.04 5.69
CA TYR A 145 -32.32 22.24 4.88
C TYR A 145 -33.76 22.29 5.46
N GLY A 146 -34.74 22.46 4.57
CA GLY A 146 -36.16 22.58 4.94
C GLY A 146 -36.58 23.95 5.52
N LYS A 147 -35.67 24.92 5.64
CA LYS A 147 -35.98 26.29 6.11
C LYS A 147 -35.93 27.30 4.96
N ARG A 148 -36.82 28.30 4.99
CA ARG A 148 -36.81 29.42 4.04
C ARG A 148 -35.66 30.38 4.37
N ALA A 149 -35.03 30.99 3.36
CA ALA A 149 -33.87 31.87 3.52
C ALA A 149 -34.07 33.04 4.51
N THR A 150 -35.32 33.49 4.74
CA THR A 150 -35.67 34.54 5.71
C THR A 150 -35.66 34.07 7.17
N ASN A 151 -35.70 32.76 7.42
CA ASN A 151 -35.78 32.17 8.77
C ASN A 151 -34.45 31.57 9.23
N ILE A 152 -33.39 31.70 8.43
CA ILE A 152 -32.05 31.22 8.77
C ILE A 152 -31.33 32.35 9.53
N THR A 153 -31.37 32.30 10.86
CA THR A 153 -30.66 33.24 11.76
C THR A 153 -29.34 32.69 12.30
N TYR A 154 -28.96 31.49 11.86
CA TYR A 154 -27.72 30.83 12.28
C TYR A 154 -26.53 31.33 11.46
N CYS A 155 -25.46 31.76 12.14
CA CYS A 155 -24.18 32.11 11.53
C CYS A 155 -23.17 31.01 11.77
N PHE A 156 -22.53 30.52 10.71
CA PHE A 156 -21.43 29.56 10.83
C PHE A 156 -20.13 30.32 11.13
N ASP A 157 -19.48 30.00 12.24
CA ASP A 157 -18.25 30.63 12.70
C ASP A 157 -17.12 29.60 12.80
N LEU A 158 -16.01 29.85 12.08
CA LEU A 158 -14.85 28.97 12.04
C LEU A 158 -14.06 28.98 13.35
N SER A 159 -14.23 30.01 14.17
CA SER A 159 -13.57 30.10 15.48
C SER A 159 -13.95 28.95 16.40
N ASN A 160 -15.16 28.37 16.26
CA ASN A 160 -15.60 27.22 17.05
C ASN A 160 -14.88 25.91 16.70
N TYR A 161 -14.25 25.86 15.52
CA TYR A 161 -13.48 24.71 15.04
C TYR A 161 -11.96 24.88 15.25
N GLY A 162 -11.56 25.89 16.04
CA GLY A 162 -10.15 26.17 16.35
C GLY A 162 -9.38 26.83 15.21
N LEU A 163 -10.05 27.16 14.10
CA LEU A 163 -9.50 27.94 13.00
C LEU A 163 -9.64 29.42 13.37
N PHE A 164 -8.69 29.92 14.18
CA PHE A 164 -8.58 31.35 14.47
C PHE A 164 -7.94 32.06 13.28
N LEU A 165 -8.73 32.45 12.29
CA LEU A 165 -8.26 33.37 11.26
C LEU A 165 -8.20 34.76 11.90
N LYS A 166 -6.97 35.27 12.10
CA LYS A 166 -6.72 36.57 12.72
C LYS A 166 -7.32 37.67 11.85
N ASP A 167 -8.47 38.19 12.26
CA ASP A 167 -9.05 39.43 11.76
C ASP A 167 -8.12 40.59 12.14
N ASN A 168 -7.15 40.91 11.28
CA ASN A 168 -6.48 42.19 11.37
C ASN A 168 -7.50 43.24 10.88
N HIS A 169 -8.18 43.86 11.82
CA HIS A 169 -9.00 45.06 11.64
C HIS A 169 -8.10 46.21 11.14
N SER A 170 -7.71 46.16 9.86
CA SER A 170 -6.97 47.21 9.16
C SER A 170 -7.81 47.63 7.96
N PRO A 171 -8.25 48.90 7.89
CA PRO A 171 -9.10 49.37 6.81
C PRO A 171 -8.27 49.42 5.53
N GLY A 172 -8.45 48.44 4.64
CA GLY A 172 -7.86 48.47 3.30
C GLY A 172 -7.17 47.19 2.80
N SER A 173 -7.12 46.09 3.58
CA SER A 173 -6.55 44.83 3.10
C SER A 173 -7.60 43.71 3.15
N SER A 174 -7.70 42.94 2.06
CA SER A 174 -8.67 41.87 1.78
C SER A 174 -9.15 41.13 3.03
N SER A 175 -10.38 41.41 3.47
CA SER A 175 -10.96 40.87 4.70
C SER A 175 -11.15 39.36 4.58
N ILE A 176 -10.38 38.61 5.36
CA ILE A 176 -10.58 37.17 5.56
C ILE A 176 -11.91 37.00 6.30
N VAL A 177 -12.84 36.20 5.76
CA VAL A 177 -14.21 36.13 6.29
C VAL A 177 -14.28 35.02 7.35
N SER A 178 -14.16 35.33 8.63
CA SER A 178 -14.22 34.31 9.71
C SER A 178 -15.61 33.72 9.96
N LYS A 179 -16.67 34.43 9.55
CA LYS A 179 -18.09 34.10 9.80
C LYS A 179 -18.94 34.17 8.54
N VAL A 180 -19.74 33.14 8.29
CA VAL A 180 -20.71 33.07 7.19
C VAL A 180 -22.14 33.18 7.75
N CYS A 181 -22.71 34.37 7.65
CA CYS A 181 -24.09 34.67 8.12
C CYS A 181 -25.11 34.82 6.98
N SER A 182 -24.66 35.00 5.74
CA SER A 182 -25.58 35.18 4.61
C SER A 182 -26.26 33.84 4.28
N PRO A 183 -27.61 33.77 4.24
CA PRO A 183 -28.33 32.51 4.02
C PRO A 183 -27.97 31.87 2.68
N THR A 184 -27.66 32.67 1.65
CA THR A 184 -27.22 32.17 0.33
C THR A 184 -25.83 31.54 0.39
N ASN A 185 -24.89 32.16 1.11
CA ASN A 185 -23.52 31.65 1.24
C ASN A 185 -23.46 30.43 2.16
N LEU A 186 -24.31 30.40 3.19
CA LEU A 186 -24.45 29.25 4.09
C LEU A 186 -25.03 28.03 3.36
N TYR A 187 -26.04 28.22 2.50
CA TYR A 187 -26.57 27.15 1.67
C TYR A 187 -25.51 26.59 0.71
N ARG A 188 -24.73 27.46 0.04
CA ARG A 188 -23.61 27.04 -0.81
C ARG A 188 -22.55 26.26 -0.05
N LEU A 189 -22.21 26.69 1.18
CA LEU A 189 -21.29 25.95 2.04
C LEU A 189 -21.79 24.52 2.29
N CYS A 190 -23.06 24.38 2.67
CA CYS A 190 -23.68 23.07 2.95
C CYS A 190 -23.67 22.15 1.72
N ASP A 191 -23.99 22.69 0.55
CA ASP A 191 -24.00 21.94 -0.71
C ASP A 191 -22.58 21.46 -1.09
N ARG A 192 -21.59 22.36 -1.03
CA ARG A 192 -20.18 22.02 -1.37
C ARG A 192 -19.53 21.10 -0.36
N VAL A 193 -19.82 21.26 0.93
CA VAL A 193 -19.36 20.34 1.97
C VAL A 193 -20.00 18.97 1.80
N GLY A 194 -21.27 18.90 1.40
CA GLY A 194 -21.95 17.66 1.04
C GLY A 194 -21.25 16.93 -0.10
N GLU A 195 -21.02 17.64 -1.20
CA GLU A 195 -20.34 17.11 -2.39
C GLU A 195 -18.93 16.63 -2.06
N SER A 196 -18.09 17.50 -1.48
CA SER A 196 -16.70 17.18 -1.13
C SER A 196 -16.60 16.10 -0.05
N GLY A 197 -17.49 16.10 0.94
CA GLY A 197 -17.46 15.18 2.06
C GLY A 197 -17.75 13.74 1.65
N SER A 198 -18.72 13.55 0.75
CA SER A 198 -19.00 12.23 0.17
C SER A 198 -17.78 11.65 -0.57
N LEU A 199 -17.04 12.49 -1.31
CA LEU A 199 -15.81 12.10 -2.00
C LEU A 199 -14.68 11.74 -1.02
N PHE A 200 -14.56 12.43 0.11
CA PHE A 200 -13.61 12.06 1.17
C PHE A 200 -13.94 10.69 1.77
N CYS A 201 -15.22 10.36 1.98
CA CYS A 201 -15.62 9.03 2.45
C CYS A 201 -15.21 7.93 1.45
N VAL A 202 -15.43 8.15 0.15
CA VAL A 202 -15.04 7.18 -0.89
C VAL A 202 -13.52 7.06 -0.98
N SER A 203 -12.78 8.16 -0.87
CA SER A 203 -11.32 8.17 -0.83
C SER A 203 -10.77 7.37 0.36
N TYR A 204 -11.40 7.51 1.53
CA TYR A 204 -11.06 6.74 2.73
C TYR A 204 -11.25 5.24 2.53
N VAL A 205 -12.36 4.82 1.92
CA VAL A 205 -12.58 3.42 1.53
C VAL A 205 -11.51 2.94 0.55
N GLY A 206 -11.14 3.77 -0.43
CA GLY A 206 -10.04 3.47 -1.36
C GLY A 206 -8.71 3.22 -0.64
N SER A 207 -8.37 4.06 0.34
CA SER A 207 -7.17 3.90 1.18
C SER A 207 -7.18 2.58 1.95
N PHE A 208 -8.34 2.21 2.50
CA PHE A 208 -8.53 0.94 3.21
C PHE A 208 -8.34 -0.27 2.29
N LEU A 209 -8.87 -0.23 1.06
CA LEU A 209 -8.65 -1.28 0.05
C LEU A 209 -7.16 -1.45 -0.30
N ILE A 210 -6.42 -0.33 -0.41
CA ILE A 210 -4.98 -0.37 -0.66
C ILE A 210 -4.25 -1.05 0.50
N SER A 211 -4.55 -0.67 1.75
CA SER A 211 -3.94 -1.29 2.93
C SER A 211 -4.29 -2.78 3.04
N LEU A 212 -5.54 -3.16 2.76
CA LEU A 212 -5.96 -4.56 2.73
C LEU A 212 -5.19 -5.37 1.68
N ALA A 213 -5.02 -4.82 0.47
CA ALA A 213 -4.22 -5.45 -0.57
C ALA A 213 -2.75 -5.59 -0.15
N MET A 214 -2.19 -4.61 0.55
CA MET A 214 -0.82 -4.66 1.08
C MET A 214 -0.62 -5.77 2.09
N ILE A 215 -1.58 -5.96 3.00
CA ILE A 215 -1.55 -7.06 3.96
C ILE A 215 -1.55 -8.41 3.21
N HIS A 216 -2.38 -8.56 2.16
CA HIS A 216 -2.39 -9.77 1.34
C HIS A 216 -1.05 -10.00 0.64
N PHE A 217 -0.43 -8.96 0.07
CA PHE A 217 0.90 -9.07 -0.53
C PHE A 217 1.95 -9.50 0.50
N MET A 218 1.92 -8.94 1.71
CA MET A 218 2.85 -9.33 2.78
C MET A 218 2.69 -10.79 3.20
N ILE A 219 1.46 -11.29 3.30
CA ILE A 219 1.20 -12.71 3.63
C ILE A 219 1.80 -13.62 2.55
N ILE A 220 1.55 -13.32 1.28
CA ILE A 220 2.06 -14.11 0.15
C ILE A 220 3.60 -14.04 0.10
N LEU A 221 4.16 -12.85 0.30
CA LEU A 221 5.60 -12.63 0.26
C LEU A 221 6.32 -13.31 1.43
N SER A 222 5.72 -13.32 2.63
CA SER A 222 6.23 -14.07 3.79
C SER A 222 6.24 -15.58 3.53
N SER A 223 5.19 -16.11 2.91
CA SER A 223 5.14 -17.53 2.49
C SER A 223 6.26 -17.85 1.50
N ASN A 224 6.44 -17.00 0.47
CA ASN A 224 7.49 -17.16 -0.53
C ASN A 224 8.89 -17.04 0.09
N TYR A 225 9.09 -16.08 0.99
CA TYR A 225 10.36 -15.92 1.73
C TYR A 225 10.71 -17.17 2.53
N THR A 226 9.73 -17.72 3.27
CA THR A 226 9.91 -18.95 4.06
C THR A 226 10.23 -20.15 3.18
N ARG A 227 9.53 -20.32 2.05
CA ARG A 227 9.82 -21.40 1.08
C ARG A 227 11.24 -21.30 0.54
N ILE A 228 11.70 -20.10 0.19
CA ILE A 228 13.05 -19.91 -0.33
C ILE A 228 14.10 -20.16 0.77
N LYS A 229 13.83 -19.74 2.03
CA LYS A 229 14.70 -20.03 3.18
C LYS A 229 14.87 -21.54 3.39
N ILE A 230 13.76 -22.28 3.45
CA ILE A 230 13.78 -23.74 3.65
C ILE A 230 14.49 -24.44 2.49
N SER A 231 14.24 -24.03 1.24
CA SER A 231 14.94 -24.61 0.09
C SER A 231 16.47 -24.45 0.18
N LYS A 232 16.96 -23.38 0.80
CA LYS A 232 18.40 -23.13 0.98
C LYS A 232 18.98 -24.04 2.05
N GLU A 233 18.32 -24.12 3.20
CA GLU A 233 18.72 -25.05 4.27
C GLU A 233 18.78 -26.49 3.74
N LEU A 234 17.77 -26.92 2.98
CA LEU A 234 17.75 -28.26 2.36
C LEU A 234 18.91 -28.49 1.36
N THR A 235 19.28 -27.47 0.58
CA THR A 235 20.39 -27.58 -0.39
C THR A 235 21.73 -27.70 0.33
N GLU A 236 21.93 -26.90 1.37
CA GLU A 236 23.12 -26.92 2.21
C GLU A 236 23.27 -28.27 2.93
N TYR A 237 22.18 -28.80 3.50
CA TYR A 237 22.18 -30.16 4.07
C TYR A 237 22.56 -31.22 3.02
N ARG A 238 22.04 -31.12 1.80
CA ARG A 238 22.35 -32.09 0.73
C ARG A 238 23.83 -32.06 0.33
N GLU A 239 24.40 -30.86 0.19
CA GLU A 239 25.83 -30.69 -0.11
C GLU A 239 26.73 -31.30 0.98
N THR A 240 26.36 -31.15 2.26
CA THR A 240 27.11 -31.77 3.36
C THR A 240 27.03 -33.30 3.37
N ILE A 241 25.88 -33.87 2.99
CA ILE A 241 25.69 -35.33 2.89
C ILE A 241 26.50 -35.88 1.72
N ASP A 242 26.38 -35.28 0.53
CA ASP A 242 27.10 -35.72 -0.66
C ASP A 242 28.63 -35.66 -0.43
N GLN A 243 29.13 -34.65 0.29
CA GLN A 243 30.53 -34.58 0.68
C GLN A 243 30.95 -35.72 1.64
N GLY A 244 30.12 -36.02 2.65
CA GLY A 244 30.38 -37.13 3.58
C GLY A 244 30.41 -38.50 2.89
N ASP A 245 29.52 -38.73 1.93
CA ASP A 245 29.48 -39.97 1.15
C ASP A 245 30.73 -40.14 0.28
N LEU A 246 31.23 -39.05 -0.33
CA LEU A 246 32.48 -39.06 -1.09
C LEU A 246 33.70 -39.41 -0.21
N GLU A 247 33.77 -38.84 1.00
CA GLU A 247 34.83 -39.17 1.96
C GLU A 247 34.78 -40.65 2.38
N PHE A 248 33.59 -41.18 2.68
CA PHE A 248 33.41 -42.60 3.02
C PHE A 248 33.82 -43.53 1.87
N CYS A 249 33.40 -43.25 0.63
CA CYS A 249 33.81 -44.02 -0.54
C CYS A 249 35.33 -44.01 -0.75
N SER A 250 36.01 -42.88 -0.48
CA SER A 250 37.46 -42.78 -0.58
C SER A 250 38.19 -43.65 0.44
N ILE A 251 37.70 -43.70 1.68
CA ILE A 251 38.26 -44.53 2.77
C ILE A 251 38.09 -46.02 2.45
N VAL A 252 36.90 -46.43 1.98
CA VAL A 252 36.64 -47.82 1.59
C VAL A 252 37.58 -48.25 0.45
N LYS A 253 37.76 -47.40 -0.57
CA LYS A 253 38.68 -47.67 -1.68
C LYS A 253 40.14 -47.75 -1.24
N SER A 254 40.56 -46.93 -0.27
CA SER A 254 41.89 -47.02 0.31
C SER A 254 42.12 -48.34 1.06
N LYS A 255 41.12 -48.81 1.84
CA LYS A 255 41.21 -50.09 2.54
C LYS A 255 41.21 -51.28 1.58
N SER A 256 40.42 -51.25 0.51
CA SER A 256 40.39 -52.32 -0.50
C SER A 256 41.71 -52.45 -1.26
N ASN A 257 42.37 -51.33 -1.54
CA ASN A 257 43.69 -51.32 -2.19
C ASN A 257 44.80 -51.86 -1.28
N LEU A 258 44.71 -51.61 0.04
CA LEU A 258 45.62 -52.22 1.02
C LEU A 258 45.40 -53.74 1.14
N GLY A 259 44.14 -54.20 1.08
CA GLY A 259 43.80 -55.62 1.17
C GLY A 259 44.24 -56.45 -0.05
N THR A 260 44.27 -55.86 -1.24
CA THR A 260 44.72 -56.54 -2.47
C THR A 260 46.24 -56.63 -2.58
N SER A 261 47.00 -55.66 -2.03
CA SER A 261 48.46 -55.73 -2.00
C SER A 261 49.01 -56.77 -1.00
N GLY A 262 48.20 -57.22 -0.04
CA GLY A 262 48.57 -58.25 0.95
C GLY A 262 48.34 -59.70 0.51
N ILE A 263 47.64 -59.93 -0.61
CA ILE A 263 47.30 -61.30 -1.08
C ILE A 263 48.27 -61.79 -2.17
N SER A 264 49.06 -60.91 -2.81
CA SER A 264 50.00 -61.31 -3.87
C SER A 264 51.28 -62.00 -3.37
N ASN A 265 51.48 -62.21 -2.06
CA ASN A 265 52.70 -62.79 -1.48
C ASN A 265 52.50 -64.15 -0.77
N LYS A 266 51.41 -64.88 -1.02
CA LYS A 266 51.12 -66.16 -0.34
C LYS A 266 50.78 -67.33 -1.28
N SER A 267 51.35 -67.36 -2.48
CA SER A 267 51.28 -68.52 -3.38
C SER A 267 52.62 -68.77 -4.05
N ALA A 268 53.63 -69.11 -3.25
CA ALA A 268 54.90 -69.68 -3.70
C ALA A 268 55.57 -70.38 -2.50
N GLU A 269 55.01 -71.50 -2.07
CA GLU A 269 55.71 -72.62 -1.41
C GLU A 269 54.82 -73.87 -1.45
#